data_AF-A0A099Y168-F1
#
_entry.id   AF-A0A099Y168-F1
#
_cell.length_a   1.000
_cell.length_b   1.000
_cell.length_c   1.000
_cell.angle_alpha   90.00
_cell.angle_beta   90.00
_cell.angle_gamma   90.00
#
_symmetry.space_group_name_H-M   'P 1'
#
loop_
_entity.id
_entity.type
_entity.pdbx_description
1 polymer ?
#
loop_
_entity_poly.entity_id
_entity_poly.type
_entity_poly.pdbx_seq_one_letter_code
_entity_poly.pdbx_strand_id
1 'polypeptide(L)'
;MVKSILVYSFVFFSLFLLCFSLHNFFLENQQIILPYSLKKVYLFHLGFSLVICINFLVFSTVDKIFEQLGFIYLGTILLKLLLFSLIFYKSIFTEEGLPFVARLSLFIPMIVFLLTEAIFVAKILKKKQ
;
A
#
# COMPACT_ATOMS: atom_id res chain seq x y z
N MET A 1 2.56 -14.79 16.67
CA MET A 1 2.18 -13.42 16.28
C MET A 1 3.40 -12.54 15.95
N VAL A 2 4.35 -12.37 16.87
CA VAL A 2 5.57 -11.53 16.66
C VAL A 2 6.37 -11.91 15.41
N LYS A 3 6.64 -13.21 15.19
CA LYS A 3 7.32 -13.69 13.97
C LYS A 3 6.62 -13.22 12.68
N SER A 4 5.29 -13.26 12.65
CA SER A 4 4.51 -12.81 11.49
C SER A 4 4.59 -11.29 11.29
N ILE A 5 4.53 -10.52 12.38
CA ILE A 5 4.70 -9.05 12.34
C ILE A 5 6.07 -8.69 11.78
N LEU A 6 7.14 -9.36 12.25
CA LEU A 6 8.51 -9.15 11.75
C LEU A 6 8.62 -9.49 10.26
N VAL A 7 8.01 -10.60 9.83
CA VAL A 7 8.00 -11.00 8.41
C VAL A 7 7.25 -9.98 7.55
N TYR A 8 6.05 -9.55 7.95
CA TYR A 8 5.29 -8.54 7.19
C TYR A 8 6.04 -7.21 7.11
N SER A 9 6.61 -6.77 8.24
CA SER A 9 7.46 -5.59 8.31
C SER A 9 8.62 -5.70 7.34
N PHE A 10 9.41 -6.77 7.45
CA PHE A 10 10.56 -7.00 6.58
C PHE A 10 10.18 -7.01 5.10
N VAL A 11 9.08 -7.67 4.73
CA VAL A 11 8.64 -7.73 3.32
C VAL A 11 8.23 -6.36 2.81
N PHE A 12 7.39 -5.61 3.54
CA PHE A 12 6.98 -4.28 3.07
C PHE A 12 8.13 -3.27 3.06
N PHE A 13 9.04 -3.32 4.02
CA PHE A 13 10.25 -2.48 3.99
C PHE A 13 11.17 -2.85 2.83
N SER A 14 11.37 -4.14 2.54
CA SER A 14 12.15 -4.60 1.38
C SER A 14 11.49 -4.16 0.08
N LEU A 15 10.17 -4.32 -0.02
CA LEU A 15 9.37 -3.87 -1.16
C LEU A 15 9.48 -2.35 -1.36
N PHE A 16 9.39 -1.57 -0.27
CA PHE A 16 9.63 -0.13 -0.29
C PHE A 16 11.01 0.19 -0.84
N LEU A 17 12.07 -0.37 -0.25
CA LEU A 17 13.45 -0.07 -0.65
C LEU A 17 13.70 -0.43 -2.12
N LEU A 18 13.33 -1.63 -2.54
CA LEU A 18 13.56 -2.11 -3.90
C LEU A 18 12.74 -1.32 -4.93
N CYS A 19 11.42 -1.25 -4.74
CA CYS A 19 10.55 -0.60 -5.72
C CYS A 19 10.75 0.90 -5.77
N PHE A 20 10.95 1.59 -4.63
CA PHE A 20 11.25 3.02 -4.61
C PHE A 20 12.57 3.31 -5.32
N SER A 21 13.63 2.57 -5.01
CA SER A 21 14.95 2.83 -5.60
C SER A 21 14.94 2.59 -7.12
N LEU A 22 14.32 1.51 -7.58
CA LEU A 22 14.20 1.23 -9.01
C LEU A 22 13.36 2.27 -9.75
N HIS A 23 12.24 2.68 -9.16
CA HIS A 23 11.36 3.69 -9.75
C HIS A 23 12.04 5.06 -9.79
N ASN A 24 12.73 5.45 -8.72
CA ASN A 24 13.47 6.71 -8.66
C ASN A 24 14.63 6.73 -9.67
N PHE A 25 15.41 5.65 -9.75
CA PHE A 25 16.48 5.49 -10.74
C PHE A 25 15.97 5.63 -12.18
N PHE A 26 14.83 5.03 -12.50
CA PHE A 26 14.22 5.14 -13.82
C PHE A 26 13.81 6.58 -14.16
N LEU A 27 13.19 7.28 -13.21
CA LEU A 27 12.78 8.68 -13.40
C LEU A 27 14.00 9.61 -13.58
N GLU A 28 15.04 9.43 -12.77
CA GLU A 28 16.27 10.22 -12.85
C GLU A 28 16.98 10.03 -14.19
N ASN A 29 17.11 8.79 -14.67
CA ASN A 29 17.74 8.51 -15.96
C ASN A 29 16.98 9.09 -17.16
N GLN A 30 15.67 9.23 -17.04
CA GLN A 30 14.82 9.82 -18.08
C GLN A 30 14.57 11.32 -17.86
N GLN A 31 15.18 11.91 -16.83
CA GLN A 31 14.99 13.32 -16.43
C GLN A 31 13.51 13.70 -16.22
N ILE A 32 12.71 12.74 -15.74
CA ILE A 32 11.28 12.95 -15.47
C ILE A 32 11.14 13.60 -14.10
N ILE A 33 10.58 14.81 -14.08
CA ILE A 33 10.27 15.52 -12.85
C ILE A 33 8.80 15.31 -12.51
N LEU A 34 8.55 14.65 -11.37
CA LEU A 34 7.20 14.49 -10.85
C LEU A 34 6.80 15.74 -10.06
N PRO A 35 5.54 16.20 -10.20
CA PRO A 35 5.06 17.38 -9.46
C PRO A 35 4.73 17.08 -7.98
N TYR A 36 4.99 15.86 -7.54
CA TYR A 36 4.76 15.40 -6.18
C TYR A 36 5.94 14.55 -5.68
N SER A 37 6.00 14.36 -4.37
CA SER A 37 7.05 13.53 -3.77
C SER A 37 6.73 12.04 -3.93
N LEU A 38 7.44 11.35 -4.82
CA LEU A 38 7.34 9.90 -4.98
C LEU A 38 7.58 9.16 -3.66
N LYS A 39 8.54 9.62 -2.86
CA LYS A 39 8.84 9.06 -1.54
C LYS A 39 7.62 9.09 -0.61
N LYS A 40 6.86 10.20 -0.57
CA LYS A 40 5.64 10.29 0.25
C LYS A 40 4.57 9.30 -0.20
N VAL A 41 4.43 9.08 -1.51
CA VAL A 41 3.50 8.09 -2.08
C VAL A 41 3.88 6.68 -1.61
N TYR A 42 5.14 6.28 -1.75
CA TYR A 42 5.61 4.98 -1.27
C TYR A 42 5.49 4.81 0.25
N LEU A 43 5.79 5.85 1.04
CA LEU A 43 5.64 5.83 2.49
C LEU A 43 4.18 5.68 2.93
N PHE A 44 3.25 6.33 2.23
CA PHE A 44 1.82 6.15 2.49
C PHE A 44 1.42 4.68 2.30
N HIS A 45 1.78 4.06 1.18
CA HIS A 45 1.42 2.67 0.92
C HIS A 45 2.13 1.69 1.87
N LEU A 46 3.39 1.94 2.22
CA LEU A 46 4.13 1.18 3.24
C LEU A 46 3.43 1.23 4.60
N GLY A 47 3.18 2.42 5.12
CA GLY A 47 2.58 2.61 6.43
C GLY A 47 1.17 2.03 6.50
N PHE A 48 0.35 2.33 5.49
CA PHE A 48 -1.02 1.86 5.46
C PHE A 48 -1.10 0.33 5.40
N SER A 49 -0.33 -0.30 4.50
CA SER A 49 -0.33 -1.76 4.36
C SER A 49 0.19 -2.48 5.60
N LEU A 50 1.19 -1.91 6.30
CA LEU A 50 1.64 -2.44 7.58
C LEU A 50 0.56 -2.37 8.65
N VAL A 51 -0.10 -1.22 8.78
CA VAL A 51 -1.21 -1.03 9.72
C VAL A 51 -2.32 -2.05 9.44
N ILE A 52 -2.72 -2.23 8.19
CA ILE A 52 -3.73 -3.21 7.81
C ILE A 52 -3.29 -4.63 8.18
N CYS A 53 -2.14 -5.11 7.69
CA CYS A 53 -1.73 -6.49 7.94
C CYS A 53 -1.51 -6.81 9.43
N ILE A 54 -1.01 -5.85 10.22
CA ILE A 54 -0.82 -6.03 11.66
C ILE A 54 -2.18 -6.08 12.37
N ASN A 55 -3.10 -5.14 12.11
CA ASN A 55 -4.42 -5.15 12.71
C ASN A 55 -5.21 -6.41 12.34
N PHE A 56 -5.13 -6.85 11.08
CA PHE A 56 -5.77 -8.10 10.63
C PHE A 56 -5.23 -9.33 11.34
N LEU A 57 -3.92 -9.38 11.57
CA LEU A 57 -3.31 -10.47 12.32
C LEU A 57 -3.82 -10.50 13.76
N VAL A 58 -3.98 -9.34 14.40
CA VAL A 58 -4.54 -9.24 15.77
C VAL A 58 -6.02 -9.63 15.77
N PHE A 59 -6.83 -9.03 14.89
CA PHE A 59 -8.26 -9.29 14.80
C PHE A 59 -8.60 -10.72 14.39
N SER A 60 -7.71 -11.42 13.68
CA SER A 60 -7.90 -12.85 13.38
C SER A 60 -7.94 -13.74 14.61
N THR A 61 -7.50 -13.25 15.77
CA THR A 61 -7.58 -14.00 17.04
C THR A 61 -8.97 -13.99 17.67
N VAL A 62 -9.87 -13.09 17.25
CA VAL A 62 -11.24 -12.97 17.78
C VAL A 62 -12.22 -13.62 16.81
N ASP A 63 -12.86 -14.72 17.21
CA ASP A 63 -13.68 -15.55 16.30
C ASP A 63 -14.81 -14.78 15.59
N LYS A 64 -15.58 -13.99 16.34
CA LYS A 64 -16.66 -13.17 15.78
C LYS A 64 -16.17 -12.15 14.73
N ILE A 65 -14.96 -11.60 14.91
CA ILE A 65 -14.38 -10.64 13.97
C ILE A 65 -13.79 -11.39 12.78
N PHE A 66 -13.19 -12.57 13.01
CA PHE A 66 -12.56 -13.38 12.00
C PHE A 66 -13.52 -13.71 10.84
N GLU A 67 -14.75 -14.11 11.14
CA GLU A 67 -15.80 -14.39 10.14
C GLU A 67 -16.09 -13.19 9.22
N GLN A 68 -15.88 -11.97 9.72
CA GLN A 68 -16.14 -10.72 9.01
C GLN A 68 -14.89 -10.11 8.36
N LEU A 69 -13.69 -10.64 8.62
CA LEU A 69 -12.43 -10.03 8.17
C LEU A 69 -12.35 -9.84 6.66
N GLY A 70 -12.93 -10.74 5.86
CA GLY A 70 -13.01 -10.57 4.41
C GLY A 70 -13.79 -9.31 4.00
N PHE A 71 -14.92 -9.05 4.66
CA PHE A 71 -15.72 -7.85 4.43
C PHE A 71 -15.03 -6.59 4.96
N ILE A 72 -14.43 -6.67 6.15
CA ILE A 72 -13.62 -5.59 6.72
C ILE A 72 -12.49 -5.22 5.77
N TYR A 73 -11.86 -6.20 5.11
CA TYR A 73 -10.76 -5.95 4.17
C TYR A 73 -11.22 -5.09 2.98
N LEU A 74 -12.38 -5.41 2.39
CA LEU A 74 -12.96 -4.60 1.32
C LEU A 74 -13.19 -3.15 1.77
N GLY A 75 -13.72 -2.97 2.98
CA GLY A 75 -13.87 -1.65 3.60
C GLY A 75 -12.53 -0.91 3.76
N THR A 76 -11.46 -1.62 4.16
CA THR A 76 -10.14 -1.01 4.30
C THR A 76 -9.50 -0.63 2.97
N ILE A 77 -9.77 -1.35 1.88
CA ILE A 77 -9.34 -0.95 0.53
C ILE A 77 -10.02 0.37 0.14
N LEU A 78 -11.33 0.47 0.34
CA LEU A 78 -12.07 1.71 0.05
C LEU A 78 -11.54 2.87 0.89
N LEU A 79 -11.33 2.65 2.20
CA LEU A 79 -10.73 3.65 3.09
C LEU A 79 -9.34 4.08 2.62
N LYS A 80 -8.49 3.14 2.18
CA LYS A 80 -7.16 3.43 1.65
C LYS A 80 -7.21 4.32 0.43
N LEU A 81 -8.12 4.02 -0.51
CA LEU A 81 -8.29 4.80 -1.73
C LEU A 81 -8.81 6.22 -1.44
N LEU A 82 -9.76 6.35 -0.50
CA LEU A 82 -10.26 7.66 -0.06
C LEU A 82 -9.18 8.47 0.66
N LEU A 83 -8.42 7.86 1.58
CA LEU A 83 -7.34 8.57 2.26
C LEU A 83 -6.21 8.95 1.29
N PHE A 84 -5.90 8.08 0.33
CA PHE A 84 -4.95 8.40 -0.72
C PHE A 84 -5.42 9.60 -1.55
N SER A 85 -6.67 9.59 -2.01
CA SER A 85 -7.21 10.69 -2.82
C SER A 85 -7.28 12.01 -2.05
N LEU A 86 -7.53 11.98 -0.74
CA LEU A 86 -7.52 13.17 0.13
C LEU A 86 -6.09 13.69 0.38
N ILE A 87 -5.14 12.82 0.75
CA ILE A 87 -3.76 13.22 1.08
C ILE A 87 -3.03 13.74 -0.16
N PHE A 88 -3.26 13.12 -1.31
CA PHE A 88 -2.65 13.50 -2.59
C PHE A 88 -3.61 14.31 -3.47
N TYR A 89 -4.66 14.92 -2.89
CA TYR A 89 -5.69 15.65 -3.62
C TYR A 89 -5.12 16.67 -4.60
N LYS A 90 -4.15 17.47 -4.15
CA LYS A 90 -3.50 18.49 -4.97
C LYS A 90 -2.87 17.86 -6.23
N SER A 91 -2.10 16.80 -6.01
CA SER A 91 -1.37 16.06 -7.04
C SER A 91 -2.28 15.25 -7.98
N ILE A 92 -3.52 14.95 -7.59
CA ILE A 92 -4.44 14.14 -8.40
C ILE A 92 -5.43 15.03 -9.16
N PHE A 93 -5.98 16.07 -8.51
CA PHE A 93 -7.15 16.80 -9.00
C PHE A 93 -6.90 18.27 -9.33
N THR A 94 -5.88 18.90 -8.76
CA THR A 94 -5.66 20.35 -8.95
C THR A 94 -4.58 20.68 -9.96
N GLU A 95 -3.73 19.72 -10.31
CA GLU A 95 -2.74 19.94 -11.36
C GLU A 95 -3.34 19.66 -12.73
N GLU A 96 -3.57 20.76 -13.46
CA GLU A 96 -3.99 20.69 -14.86
C GLU A 96 -2.94 19.92 -15.68
N GLY A 97 -3.39 18.84 -16.34
CA GLY A 97 -2.56 18.14 -17.31
C GLY A 97 -1.49 17.22 -16.72
N LEU A 98 -1.77 16.51 -15.60
CA LEU A 98 -0.82 15.53 -15.07
C LEU A 98 -0.35 14.56 -16.18
N PRO A 99 0.96 14.51 -16.51
CA PRO A 99 1.46 13.64 -17.56
C PRO A 99 1.11 12.18 -17.29
N PHE A 100 0.92 11.39 -18.34
CA PHE A 100 0.58 9.97 -18.19
C PHE A 100 1.59 9.22 -17.31
N VAL A 101 2.88 9.53 -17.47
CA VAL A 101 3.96 8.96 -16.65
C VAL A 101 3.79 9.35 -15.17
N ALA A 102 3.46 10.61 -14.88
CA ALA A 102 3.19 11.04 -13.52
C ALA A 102 1.95 10.36 -12.92
N ARG A 103 0.93 10.00 -13.72
CA ARG A 103 -0.20 9.20 -13.22
C ARG A 103 0.23 7.78 -12.92
N LEU A 104 0.94 7.14 -13.84
CA LEU A 104 1.49 5.79 -13.63
C LEU A 104 2.37 5.73 -12.38
N SER A 105 3.17 6.77 -12.12
CA SER A 105 4.03 6.84 -10.95
C SER A 105 3.26 6.88 -9.61
N LEU A 106 1.96 7.27 -9.61
CA LEU A 106 1.07 7.13 -8.45
C LEU A 106 0.50 5.71 -8.32
N PHE A 107 0.18 5.07 -9.45
CA PHE A 107 -0.46 3.74 -9.46
C PHE A 107 0.50 2.58 -9.22
N ILE A 108 1.76 2.68 -9.65
CA ILE A 108 2.77 1.62 -9.46
C ILE A 108 2.91 1.28 -7.95
N PRO A 109 3.15 2.25 -7.04
CA PRO A 109 3.20 1.96 -5.60
C PRO A 109 1.88 1.37 -5.09
N MET A 110 0.74 1.93 -5.53
CA MET A 110 -0.57 1.44 -5.10
C MET A 110 -0.76 -0.03 -5.40
N ILE A 111 -0.54 -0.45 -6.65
CA ILE A 111 -0.76 -1.82 -7.11
C ILE A 111 0.19 -2.78 -6.38
N VAL A 112 1.49 -2.45 -6.33
CA VAL A 112 2.50 -3.35 -5.75
C VAL A 112 2.23 -3.61 -4.26
N PHE A 113 1.92 -2.56 -3.49
CA PHE A 113 1.61 -2.72 -2.07
C PHE A 113 0.25 -3.38 -1.84
N LEU A 114 -0.77 -3.05 -2.62
CA LEU A 114 -2.11 -3.63 -2.49
C LEU A 114 -2.13 -5.13 -2.83
N LEU A 115 -1.39 -5.57 -3.86
CA LEU A 115 -1.26 -6.99 -4.20
C LEU A 115 -0.55 -7.75 -3.07
N THR A 116 0.54 -7.20 -2.53
CA THR A 116 1.28 -7.81 -1.42
C THR A 116 0.41 -7.90 -0.15
N GLU A 117 -0.34 -6.84 0.14
CA GLU A 117 -1.32 -6.78 1.23
C GLU A 117 -2.41 -7.84 1.06
N ALA A 118 -3.00 -7.96 -0.13
CA ALA A 118 -4.04 -8.95 -0.42
C ALA A 118 -3.52 -10.39 -0.24
N ILE A 119 -2.29 -10.67 -0.64
CA ILE A 119 -1.65 -11.99 -0.42
C ILE A 119 -1.53 -12.29 1.08
N PHE A 120 -1.09 -11.31 1.89
CA PHE A 120 -0.96 -11.52 3.33
C PHE A 120 -2.31 -11.66 4.02
N VAL A 121 -3.29 -10.84 3.68
CA VAL A 121 -4.65 -10.96 4.23
C VAL A 121 -5.26 -12.30 3.84
N ALA A 122 -5.13 -12.76 2.58
CA ALA A 122 -5.59 -14.07 2.17
C ALA A 122 -4.91 -15.21 2.96
N LYS A 123 -3.61 -15.10 3.26
CA LYS A 123 -2.89 -16.06 4.12
C LYS A 123 -3.41 -16.07 5.57
N ILE A 124 -3.81 -14.92 6.10
CA ILE A 124 -4.41 -14.81 7.45
C ILE A 124 -5.78 -15.49 7.45
N LEU A 125 -6.62 -15.22 6.45
CA LEU A 125 -7.96 -15.81 6.32
C LEU A 125 -7.93 -17.33 6.10
N LYS A 126 -6.95 -17.85 5.37
CA LYS A 126 -6.79 -19.31 5.16
C LYS A 126 -6.29 -20.07 6.37
N LYS A 127 -5.73 -19.40 7.38
CA LYS A 127 -5.08 -20.07 8.53
C LYS A 127 -6.06 -20.61 9.59
N LYS A 128 -7.32 -20.19 9.53
CA LYS A 128 -8.40 -20.56 10.45
C LYS A 128 -9.54 -21.32 9.75
N GLN A 129 -9.41 -21.56 8.44
CA GLN A 129 -10.21 -22.52 7.69
C GLN A 129 -9.52 -23.88 7.74
#